data_AF-A0A7S2QAP4-F1
#
_entry.id   AF-A0A7S2QAP4-F1
#
_cell.length_a   1.000
_cell.length_b   1.000
_cell.length_c   1.000
_cell.angle_alpha   90.00
_cell.angle_beta   90.00
_cell.angle_gamma   90.00
#
_symmetry.space_group_name_H-M   'P 1'
#
loop_
_entity.id
_entity.type
_entity.pdbx_description
1 polymer ?
#
loop_
_entity_poly.entity_id
_entity_poly.type
_entity_poly.pdbx_seq_one_letter_code
_entity_poly.pdbx_strand_id
1 'polypeptide(L)'
;IAVTFLVFLVLLGVVFMPLGYFLLRPYAEIHAAPGFLTQQLQGFIFGLANNILGITMWLQAWGIGFKSWDNLNFFVVMFGVAVSFFNTVFFLYYGLKPELRGFCAVNLVDLGMSADTAMAAHFTAEFQLARTFYETLMPGWLFSGFLIGQAMGNIWPNIQNGLLLLIVFVCDCLPFNIAEVITLLIPYSPAPARGVGKSQVTARQAELIFQPRELSLAWDYASYIVMPTVSMASLFVLSPGMGKIFPVMLAWTAFMYAFHRFVILRITKKQMYASENLTIGAEFLWGIPLASVAMAWAFWGFRLGRGSLRGVFTVPLMAMLFYFGGIVLIKALTKVRISWETDVDYWRVARRHRFSWFNCNPIHVLKSVYSPASFGGPHVKAVTPFFFGKEYLFEEP
;
A
#
# COMPACT_ATOMS: atom_id res chain seq x y z
N ILE A 1 -2.84 17.62 7.02
CA ILE A 1 -3.50 16.68 7.97
C ILE A 1 -4.98 17.00 8.14
N ALA A 2 -5.38 18.20 8.59
CA ALA A 2 -6.79 18.56 8.75
C ALA A 2 -7.61 18.39 7.46
N VAL A 3 -7.06 18.79 6.30
CA VAL A 3 -7.69 18.57 4.99
C VAL A 3 -7.87 17.08 4.69
N THR A 4 -6.85 16.25 4.90
CA THR A 4 -6.93 14.79 4.70
C THR A 4 -7.99 14.16 5.59
N PHE A 5 -8.07 14.60 6.85
CA PHE A 5 -9.09 14.14 7.79
C PHE A 5 -10.49 14.59 7.36
N LEU A 6 -10.65 15.83 6.88
CA LEU A 6 -11.90 16.33 6.34
C LEU A 6 -12.34 15.51 5.11
N VAL A 7 -11.43 15.27 4.16
CA VAL A 7 -11.71 14.42 2.99
C VAL A 7 -12.10 13.01 3.41
N PHE A 8 -11.45 12.46 4.45
CA PHE A 8 -11.86 11.19 5.05
C PHE A 8 -13.27 11.22 5.62
N LEU A 9 -13.63 12.24 6.40
CA LEU A 9 -15.00 12.38 6.92
C LEU A 9 -16.03 12.55 5.80
N VAL A 10 -15.70 13.30 4.74
CA VAL A 10 -16.58 13.47 3.58
C VAL A 10 -16.76 12.13 2.85
N LEU A 11 -15.70 11.40 2.58
CA LEU A 11 -15.81 10.07 1.95
C LEU A 11 -16.58 9.09 2.84
N LEU A 12 -16.39 9.17 4.16
CA LEU A 12 -17.15 8.40 5.13
C LEU A 12 -18.65 8.68 5.03
N GLY A 13 -19.04 9.96 5.03
CA GLY A 13 -20.44 10.36 5.01
C GLY A 13 -21.13 10.24 3.65
N VAL A 14 -20.41 10.49 2.56
CA VAL A 14 -20.98 10.60 1.20
C VAL A 14 -20.84 9.30 0.40
N VAL A 15 -19.79 8.51 0.65
CA VAL A 15 -19.53 7.27 -0.10
C VAL A 15 -19.79 6.06 0.78
N PHE A 16 -19.15 5.98 1.93
CA PHE A 16 -19.14 4.76 2.74
C PHE A 16 -20.44 4.52 3.50
N MET A 17 -21.00 5.53 4.16
CA MET A 17 -22.28 5.40 4.85
C MET A 17 -23.43 5.05 3.90
N PRO A 18 -23.62 5.73 2.75
CA PRO A 18 -24.66 5.36 1.80
C PRO A 18 -24.45 3.97 1.22
N LEU A 19 -23.22 3.57 0.92
CA LEU A 19 -22.94 2.21 0.44
C LEU A 19 -23.27 1.17 1.52
N GLY A 20 -22.91 1.41 2.78
CA GLY A 20 -23.30 0.54 3.88
C GLY A 20 -24.82 0.47 4.06
N TYR A 21 -25.51 1.61 3.95
CA TYR A 21 -26.94 1.70 4.19
C TYR A 21 -27.80 1.14 3.05
N PHE A 22 -27.48 1.46 1.80
CA PHE A 22 -28.29 1.09 0.63
C PHE A 22 -27.86 -0.22 -0.02
N LEU A 23 -26.56 -0.54 -0.01
CA LEU A 23 -26.05 -1.77 -0.61
C LEU A 23 -25.91 -2.88 0.42
N LEU A 24 -25.20 -2.68 1.52
CA LEU A 24 -24.89 -3.78 2.45
C LEU A 24 -26.07 -4.17 3.35
N ARG A 25 -26.76 -3.19 3.92
CA ARG A 25 -27.81 -3.41 4.91
C ARG A 25 -28.95 -4.32 4.42
N PRO A 26 -29.49 -4.19 3.19
CA PRO A 26 -30.56 -5.07 2.73
C PRO A 26 -30.16 -6.55 2.68
N TYR A 27 -28.94 -6.85 2.22
CA TYR A 27 -28.40 -8.22 2.18
C TYR A 27 -28.20 -8.79 3.59
N ALA A 28 -27.67 -7.94 4.47
CA ALA A 28 -27.52 -8.21 5.89
C ALA A 28 -28.85 -8.55 6.59
N GLU A 29 -29.93 -7.81 6.31
CA GLU A 29 -31.25 -8.03 6.93
C GLU A 29 -31.92 -9.33 6.47
N ILE A 30 -31.62 -9.81 5.26
CA ILE A 30 -32.13 -11.09 4.73
C ILE A 30 -31.17 -12.26 4.94
N HIS A 31 -30.06 -12.06 5.67
CA HIS A 31 -28.99 -13.05 5.86
C HIS A 31 -28.48 -13.66 4.54
N ALA A 32 -28.47 -12.88 3.47
CA ALA A 32 -27.95 -13.31 2.17
C ALA A 32 -26.59 -12.66 1.92
N ALA A 33 -25.68 -13.41 1.29
CA ALA A 33 -24.46 -12.80 0.77
C ALA A 33 -24.82 -11.87 -0.41
N PRO A 34 -24.20 -10.67 -0.51
CA PRO A 34 -24.33 -9.85 -1.69
C PRO A 34 -23.89 -10.63 -2.92
N GLY A 35 -24.62 -10.48 -4.03
CA GLY A 35 -24.27 -11.14 -5.29
C GLY A 35 -22.87 -10.73 -5.77
N PHE A 36 -22.25 -11.58 -6.60
CA PHE A 36 -20.88 -11.35 -7.09
C PHE A 36 -20.68 -9.94 -7.68
N LEU A 37 -21.59 -9.48 -8.55
CA LEU A 37 -21.50 -8.14 -9.15
C LEU A 37 -21.57 -7.01 -8.10
N THR A 38 -22.43 -7.15 -7.09
CA THR A 38 -22.55 -6.19 -6.00
C THR A 38 -21.25 -6.11 -5.19
N GLN A 39 -20.64 -7.26 -4.89
CA GLN A 39 -19.34 -7.32 -4.20
C GLN A 39 -18.22 -6.69 -5.03
N GLN A 40 -18.18 -6.93 -6.35
CA GLN A 40 -17.18 -6.31 -7.24
C GLN A 40 -17.37 -4.79 -7.32
N LEU A 41 -18.62 -4.32 -7.48
CA LEU A 41 -18.92 -2.89 -7.51
C LEU A 41 -18.53 -2.20 -6.20
N GLN A 42 -18.84 -2.82 -5.07
CA GLN A 42 -18.43 -2.34 -3.75
C GLN A 42 -16.90 -2.28 -3.63
N GLY A 43 -16.20 -3.35 -4.01
CA GLY A 43 -14.73 -3.38 -4.01
C GLY A 43 -14.13 -2.28 -4.89
N PHE A 44 -14.72 -2.02 -6.05
CA PHE A 44 -14.31 -0.94 -6.95
C PHE A 44 -14.51 0.45 -6.33
N ILE A 45 -15.70 0.74 -5.77
CA ILE A 45 -15.99 2.02 -5.10
C ILE A 45 -15.04 2.26 -3.92
N PHE A 46 -14.75 1.22 -3.14
CA PHE A 46 -13.79 1.29 -2.04
C PHE A 46 -12.36 1.54 -2.55
N GLY A 47 -11.96 0.84 -3.61
CA GLY A 47 -10.68 1.08 -4.27
C GLY A 47 -10.53 2.53 -4.73
N LEU A 48 -11.58 3.11 -5.34
CA LEU A 48 -11.59 4.50 -5.78
C LEU A 48 -11.46 5.48 -4.61
N ALA A 49 -12.29 5.31 -3.58
CA ALA A 49 -12.27 6.19 -2.41
C ALA A 49 -10.93 6.14 -1.65
N ASN A 50 -10.34 4.95 -1.53
CA ASN A 50 -9.00 4.78 -0.95
C ASN A 50 -7.92 5.45 -1.81
N ASN A 51 -8.01 5.38 -3.13
CA ASN A 51 -7.09 6.09 -4.01
C ASN A 51 -7.21 7.61 -3.86
N ILE A 52 -8.43 8.17 -3.75
CA ILE A 52 -8.65 9.60 -3.51
C ILE A 52 -8.03 10.03 -2.17
N LEU A 53 -8.26 9.25 -1.10
CA LEU A 53 -7.61 9.48 0.20
C LEU A 53 -6.10 9.46 0.08
N GLY A 54 -5.58 8.51 -0.70
CA GLY A 54 -4.17 8.34 -0.88
C GLY A 54 -3.50 9.49 -1.61
N ILE A 55 -4.11 9.96 -2.70
CA ILE A 55 -3.66 11.13 -3.43
C ILE A 55 -3.71 12.37 -2.55
N THR A 56 -4.81 12.56 -1.82
CA THR A 56 -4.98 13.71 -0.91
C THR A 56 -3.92 13.69 0.20
N MET A 57 -3.67 12.52 0.80
CA MET A 57 -2.61 12.36 1.79
C MET A 57 -1.26 12.69 1.19
N TRP A 58 -0.93 12.16 0.02
CA TRP A 58 0.34 12.39 -0.65
C TRP A 58 0.57 13.89 -0.92
N LEU A 59 -0.40 14.57 -1.55
CA LEU A 59 -0.32 16.01 -1.82
C LEU A 59 -0.15 16.84 -0.54
N GLN A 60 -0.83 16.45 0.53
CA GLN A 60 -0.73 17.14 1.82
C GLN A 60 0.61 16.87 2.51
N ALA A 61 1.17 15.67 2.40
CA ALA A 61 2.46 15.31 2.99
C ALA A 61 3.58 16.18 2.39
N TRP A 62 3.53 16.45 1.09
CA TRP A 62 4.43 17.41 0.43
C TRP A 62 4.30 18.83 0.98
N GLY A 63 3.09 19.26 1.34
CA GLY A 63 2.84 20.60 1.90
C GLY A 63 3.34 20.81 3.33
N ILE A 64 3.62 19.74 4.09
CA ILE A 64 4.07 19.83 5.50
C ILE A 64 5.53 20.33 5.62
N GLY A 65 6.29 20.34 4.52
CA GLY A 65 7.66 20.88 4.52
C GLY A 65 8.68 19.96 5.19
N PHE A 66 8.53 18.64 5.04
CA PHE A 66 9.54 17.69 5.50
C PHE A 66 10.91 18.02 4.90
N LYS A 67 11.93 18.14 5.76
CA LYS A 67 13.31 18.48 5.34
C LYS A 67 14.02 17.34 4.60
N SER A 68 13.57 16.10 4.78
CA SER A 68 14.16 14.92 4.15
C SER A 68 13.09 14.02 3.54
N TRP A 69 13.45 13.41 2.41
CA TRP A 69 12.62 12.42 1.71
C TRP A 69 12.28 11.22 2.60
N ASP A 70 13.23 10.82 3.43
CA ASP A 70 13.08 9.74 4.39
C ASP A 70 11.96 9.97 5.39
N ASN A 71 11.92 11.15 6.01
CA ASN A 71 10.90 11.51 6.99
C ASN A 71 9.52 11.60 6.34
N LEU A 72 9.46 12.11 5.10
CA LEU A 72 8.24 12.12 4.32
C LEU A 72 7.72 10.69 4.10
N ASN A 73 8.55 9.78 3.59
CA ASN A 73 8.12 8.40 3.31
C ASN A 73 7.73 7.65 4.59
N PHE A 74 8.51 7.80 5.66
CA PHE A 74 8.19 7.22 6.96
C PHE A 74 6.83 7.70 7.46
N PHE A 75 6.58 9.01 7.42
CA PHE A 75 5.30 9.59 7.81
C PHE A 75 4.14 9.06 6.95
N VAL A 76 4.31 9.05 5.63
CA VAL A 76 3.29 8.57 4.67
C VAL A 76 2.99 7.08 4.91
N VAL A 77 3.98 6.26 5.23
CA VAL A 77 3.78 4.84 5.57
C VAL A 77 3.03 4.68 6.89
N MET A 78 3.45 5.35 7.96
CA MET A 78 2.78 5.27 9.27
C MET A 78 1.33 5.74 9.18
N PHE A 79 1.08 6.85 8.50
CA PHE A 79 -0.26 7.37 8.28
C PHE A 79 -1.08 6.46 7.37
N GLY A 80 -0.49 5.96 6.28
CA GLY A 80 -1.14 5.03 5.35
C GLY A 80 -1.58 3.74 6.03
N VAL A 81 -0.75 3.18 6.92
CA VAL A 81 -1.08 2.00 7.75
C VAL A 81 -2.23 2.34 8.70
N ALA A 82 -2.15 3.46 9.43
CA ALA A 82 -3.20 3.85 10.37
C ALA A 82 -4.55 4.05 9.68
N VAL A 83 -4.59 4.82 8.59
CA VAL A 83 -5.83 5.07 7.83
C VAL A 83 -6.37 3.78 7.23
N SER A 84 -5.52 2.95 6.63
CA SER A 84 -5.94 1.67 6.05
C SER A 84 -6.51 0.74 7.14
N PHE A 85 -5.90 0.74 8.31
CA PHE A 85 -6.37 -0.05 9.46
C PHE A 85 -7.74 0.43 9.95
N PHE A 86 -7.90 1.73 10.22
CA PHE A 86 -9.18 2.29 10.67
C PHE A 86 -10.29 2.07 9.64
N ASN A 87 -9.99 2.29 8.37
CA ASN A 87 -10.96 2.10 7.30
C ASN A 87 -11.40 0.64 7.21
N THR A 88 -10.45 -0.27 7.30
CA THR A 88 -10.72 -1.71 7.32
C THR A 88 -11.58 -2.11 8.50
N VAL A 89 -11.21 -1.73 9.72
CA VAL A 89 -11.98 -2.04 10.93
C VAL A 89 -13.39 -1.47 10.85
N PHE A 90 -13.53 -0.23 10.35
CA PHE A 90 -14.83 0.40 10.14
C PHE A 90 -15.72 -0.43 9.20
N PHE A 91 -15.20 -0.86 8.05
CA PHE A 91 -15.99 -1.66 7.11
C PHE A 91 -16.30 -3.06 7.62
N LEU A 92 -15.36 -3.72 8.28
CA LEU A 92 -15.62 -5.01 8.91
C LEU A 92 -16.72 -4.86 9.96
N TYR A 93 -16.67 -3.83 10.79
CA TYR A 93 -17.73 -3.54 11.75
C TYR A 93 -19.08 -3.35 11.05
N TYR A 94 -19.17 -2.52 10.01
CA TYR A 94 -20.42 -2.27 9.30
C TYR A 94 -20.96 -3.50 8.57
N GLY A 95 -20.09 -4.25 7.89
CA GLY A 95 -20.47 -5.45 7.15
C GLY A 95 -20.90 -6.61 8.06
N LEU A 96 -20.30 -6.73 9.25
CA LEU A 96 -20.60 -7.79 10.20
C LEU A 96 -21.61 -7.38 11.26
N LYS A 97 -21.98 -6.10 11.36
CA LYS A 97 -22.90 -5.55 12.37
C LYS A 97 -24.15 -6.41 12.64
N PRO A 98 -24.85 -6.97 11.64
CA PRO A 98 -26.03 -7.80 11.89
C PRO A 98 -25.69 -9.08 12.66
N GLU A 99 -24.58 -9.71 12.29
CA GLU A 99 -24.11 -10.99 12.83
C GLU A 99 -23.33 -10.82 14.15
N LEU A 100 -22.82 -9.61 14.43
CA LEU A 100 -22.12 -9.29 15.69
C LEU A 100 -23.00 -9.49 16.94
N ARG A 101 -24.33 -9.55 16.80
CA ARG A 101 -25.24 -9.88 17.92
C ARG A 101 -25.00 -11.28 18.49
N GLY A 102 -24.56 -12.22 17.64
CA GLY A 102 -24.23 -13.58 18.05
C GLY A 102 -22.81 -13.72 18.61
N PHE A 103 -21.97 -12.70 18.49
CA PHE A 103 -20.58 -12.77 18.92
C PHE A 103 -20.48 -12.95 20.44
N CYS A 104 -19.72 -13.97 20.87
CA CYS A 104 -19.58 -14.35 22.27
C CYS A 104 -20.87 -14.77 22.99
N ALA A 105 -21.95 -15.09 22.25
CA ALA A 105 -23.20 -15.51 22.88
C ALA A 105 -23.09 -16.91 23.52
N VAL A 106 -22.16 -17.76 23.07
CA VAL A 106 -21.96 -19.10 23.64
C VAL A 106 -21.14 -19.03 24.93
N ASN A 107 -21.67 -19.48 26.06
CA ASN A 107 -20.84 -19.69 27.25
C ASN A 107 -20.10 -21.03 27.13
N LEU A 108 -18.79 -20.99 26.87
CA LEU A 108 -17.98 -22.21 26.73
C LEU A 108 -17.74 -22.93 28.07
N VAL A 109 -17.98 -22.27 29.20
CA VAL A 109 -17.83 -22.87 30.54
C VAL A 109 -18.97 -23.88 30.81
N ASP A 110 -20.14 -23.67 30.23
CA ASP A 110 -21.37 -24.42 30.55
C ASP A 110 -21.68 -25.56 29.56
N LEU A 111 -20.76 -25.87 28.64
CA LEU A 111 -20.97 -26.84 27.55
C LEU A 111 -21.33 -28.26 28.00
N GLY A 112 -21.10 -28.58 29.28
CA GLY A 112 -21.38 -29.91 29.83
C GLY A 112 -22.78 -30.11 30.41
N MET A 113 -23.63 -29.07 30.55
CA MET A 113 -24.78 -29.15 31.47
C MET A 113 -26.18 -29.26 30.86
N SER A 114 -26.43 -28.95 29.59
CA SER A 114 -27.68 -29.38 28.91
C SER A 114 -27.59 -29.13 27.40
N ALA A 115 -28.12 -30.07 26.61
CA ALA A 115 -28.30 -29.91 25.17
C ALA A 115 -29.53 -29.03 24.88
N ASP A 116 -29.53 -27.78 25.37
CA ASP A 116 -30.64 -26.86 25.14
C ASP A 116 -30.65 -26.35 23.70
N THR A 117 -31.84 -26.31 23.10
CA THR A 117 -32.07 -25.79 21.73
C THR A 117 -31.62 -24.34 21.57
N ALA A 118 -31.61 -23.55 22.64
CA ALA A 118 -31.06 -22.19 22.67
C ALA A 118 -29.53 -22.17 22.45
N MET A 119 -28.80 -23.12 23.03
CA MET A 119 -27.34 -23.21 22.85
C MET A 119 -26.99 -23.51 21.39
N ALA A 120 -27.73 -24.41 20.75
CA ALA A 120 -27.56 -24.71 19.33
C ALA A 120 -27.75 -23.46 18.45
N ALA A 121 -28.76 -22.63 18.75
CA ALA A 121 -28.99 -21.37 18.03
C ALA A 121 -27.82 -20.38 18.17
N HIS A 122 -27.22 -20.27 19.37
CA HIS A 122 -26.05 -19.41 19.59
C HIS A 122 -24.81 -19.89 18.82
N PHE A 123 -24.59 -21.22 18.76
CA PHE A 123 -23.53 -21.79 17.92
C PHE A 123 -23.76 -21.51 16.44
N THR A 124 -25.00 -21.67 15.95
CA THR A 124 -25.33 -21.36 14.56
C THR A 124 -25.04 -19.89 14.23
N ALA A 125 -25.37 -18.95 15.13
CA ALA A 125 -25.07 -17.54 14.94
C ALA A 125 -23.57 -17.24 14.91
N GLU A 126 -22.77 -17.79 15.84
CA GLU A 126 -21.31 -17.62 15.81
C GLU A 126 -20.68 -18.24 14.54
N PHE A 127 -21.15 -19.41 14.10
CA PHE A 127 -20.67 -20.03 12.86
C PHE A 127 -21.06 -19.24 11.61
N GLN A 128 -22.25 -18.65 11.59
CA GLN A 128 -22.69 -17.78 10.51
C GLN A 128 -21.82 -16.53 10.44
N LEU A 129 -21.56 -15.86 11.58
CA LEU A 129 -20.60 -14.75 11.65
C LEU A 129 -19.23 -15.16 11.10
N ALA A 130 -18.72 -16.33 11.51
CA ALA A 130 -17.41 -16.78 11.07
C ALA A 130 -17.36 -17.09 9.57
N ARG A 131 -18.44 -17.65 9.02
CA ARG A 131 -18.60 -17.91 7.60
C ARG A 131 -18.65 -16.62 6.81
N THR A 132 -19.50 -15.66 7.19
CA THR A 132 -19.60 -14.36 6.54
C THR A 132 -18.28 -13.60 6.61
N PHE A 133 -17.58 -13.67 7.75
CA PHE A 133 -16.26 -13.09 7.90
C PHE A 133 -15.24 -13.74 6.96
N TYR A 134 -15.18 -15.07 6.93
CA TYR A 134 -14.30 -15.82 6.03
C TYR A 134 -14.56 -15.50 4.56
N GLU A 135 -15.83 -15.51 4.12
CA GLU A 135 -16.22 -15.22 2.74
C GLU A 135 -15.92 -13.77 2.34
N THR A 136 -16.00 -12.82 3.29
CA THR A 136 -15.60 -11.42 3.06
C THR A 136 -14.08 -11.31 2.87
N LEU A 137 -13.30 -12.04 3.66
CA LEU A 137 -11.84 -12.02 3.57
C LEU A 137 -11.31 -12.77 2.34
N MET A 138 -11.89 -13.93 2.03
CA MET A 138 -11.32 -14.90 1.09
C MET A 138 -12.36 -15.36 0.05
N PRO A 139 -12.09 -15.15 -1.26
CA PRO A 139 -10.91 -14.50 -1.84
C PRO A 139 -10.94 -12.96 -1.79
N GLY A 140 -12.06 -12.38 -1.35
CA GLY A 140 -12.43 -10.97 -1.55
C GLY A 140 -11.33 -9.98 -1.17
N TRP A 141 -11.21 -9.64 0.10
CA TRP A 141 -10.29 -8.57 0.51
C TRP A 141 -8.82 -8.94 0.33
N LEU A 142 -8.45 -10.20 0.56
CA LEU A 142 -7.06 -10.63 0.54
C LEU A 142 -6.45 -10.64 -0.87
N PHE A 143 -7.20 -11.15 -1.86
CA PHE A 143 -6.71 -11.28 -3.24
C PHE A 143 -7.36 -10.26 -4.17
N SER A 144 -8.70 -10.15 -4.19
CA SER A 144 -9.37 -9.26 -5.13
C SER A 144 -9.03 -7.80 -4.87
N GLY A 145 -8.99 -7.37 -3.61
CA GLY A 145 -8.58 -6.01 -3.24
C GLY A 145 -7.18 -5.67 -3.74
N PHE A 146 -6.22 -6.57 -3.52
CA PHE A 146 -4.86 -6.41 -4.02
C PHE A 146 -4.79 -6.42 -5.55
N LEU A 147 -5.39 -7.41 -6.22
CA LEU A 147 -5.34 -7.53 -7.67
C LEU A 147 -6.00 -6.34 -8.38
N ILE A 148 -7.16 -5.89 -7.90
CA ILE A 148 -7.82 -4.68 -8.40
C ILE A 148 -6.95 -3.47 -8.13
N GLY A 149 -6.38 -3.36 -6.92
CA GLY A 149 -5.46 -2.28 -6.56
C GLY A 149 -4.24 -2.20 -7.49
N GLN A 150 -3.62 -3.35 -7.81
CA GLN A 150 -2.48 -3.41 -8.73
C GLN A 150 -2.90 -3.19 -10.19
N ALA A 151 -4.07 -3.70 -10.61
CA ALA A 151 -4.60 -3.44 -11.94
C ALA A 151 -4.87 -1.94 -12.13
N MET A 152 -5.54 -1.30 -11.17
CA MET A 152 -5.84 0.14 -11.17
C MET A 152 -4.59 1.00 -10.94
N GLY A 153 -3.60 0.50 -10.20
CA GLY A 153 -2.40 1.23 -9.85
C GLY A 153 -1.28 1.14 -10.88
N ASN A 154 -1.21 0.04 -11.64
CA ASN A 154 -0.10 -0.23 -12.57
C ASN A 154 -0.58 -0.40 -14.02
N ILE A 155 -1.60 -1.21 -14.27
CA ILE A 155 -2.03 -1.51 -15.65
C ILE A 155 -2.85 -0.34 -16.20
N TRP A 156 -3.85 0.10 -15.45
CA TRP A 156 -4.77 1.15 -15.85
C TRP A 156 -4.09 2.48 -16.18
N PRO A 157 -3.14 3.00 -15.37
CA PRO A 157 -2.49 4.26 -15.69
C PRO A 157 -1.65 4.17 -16.96
N ASN A 158 -1.04 3.00 -17.25
CA ASN A 158 -0.31 2.79 -18.50
C ASN A 158 -1.25 2.78 -19.71
N ILE A 159 -2.40 2.08 -19.62
CA ILE A 159 -3.43 2.08 -20.67
C ILE A 159 -3.98 3.49 -20.86
N GLN A 160 -4.37 4.15 -19.77
CA GLN A 160 -4.91 5.50 -19.77
C GLN A 160 -3.92 6.49 -20.36
N ASN A 161 -2.65 6.49 -19.92
CA ASN A 161 -1.62 7.37 -20.46
C ASN A 161 -1.35 7.06 -21.93
N GLY A 162 -1.28 5.79 -22.33
CA GLY A 162 -1.09 5.40 -23.73
C GLY A 162 -2.23 5.84 -24.64
N LEU A 163 -3.48 5.62 -24.24
CA LEU A 163 -4.67 6.06 -24.98
C LEU A 163 -4.75 7.59 -25.04
N LEU A 164 -4.48 8.28 -23.93
CA LEU A 164 -4.53 9.74 -23.90
C LEU A 164 -3.41 10.36 -24.73
N LEU A 165 -2.19 9.80 -24.72
CA LEU A 165 -1.13 10.19 -25.63
C LEU A 165 -1.56 10.00 -27.09
N LEU A 166 -2.18 8.87 -27.42
CA LEU A 166 -2.67 8.62 -28.77
C LEU A 166 -3.72 9.65 -29.19
N ILE A 167 -4.70 9.93 -28.32
CA ILE A 167 -5.77 10.90 -28.60
C ILE A 167 -5.21 12.33 -28.72
N VAL A 168 -4.38 12.75 -27.76
CA VAL A 168 -3.85 14.12 -27.70
C VAL A 168 -2.83 14.38 -28.82
N PHE A 169 -1.93 13.42 -29.11
CA PHE A 169 -0.81 13.66 -30.03
C PHE A 169 -0.98 13.09 -31.42
N VAL A 170 -1.53 11.88 -31.54
CA VAL A 170 -1.67 11.22 -32.84
C VAL A 170 -2.94 11.70 -33.51
N CYS A 171 -4.06 11.74 -32.76
CA CYS A 171 -5.33 12.17 -33.31
C CYS A 171 -5.48 13.69 -33.39
N ASP A 172 -4.83 14.47 -32.50
CA ASP A 172 -4.85 15.94 -32.46
C ASP A 172 -6.27 16.52 -32.61
N CYS A 173 -7.26 15.82 -32.07
CA CYS A 173 -8.68 16.03 -32.36
C CYS A 173 -9.44 16.71 -31.22
N LEU A 174 -8.77 17.00 -30.11
CA LEU A 174 -9.40 17.56 -28.92
C LEU A 174 -9.47 19.08 -29.01
N PRO A 175 -10.65 19.69 -28.77
CA PRO A 175 -10.76 21.14 -28.69
C PRO A 175 -9.96 21.68 -27.50
N PHE A 176 -9.44 22.91 -27.62
CA PHE A 176 -8.54 23.55 -26.67
C PHE A 176 -8.98 23.42 -25.20
N ASN A 177 -10.26 23.67 -24.92
CA ASN A 177 -10.81 23.61 -23.57
C ASN A 177 -10.73 22.20 -22.96
N ILE A 178 -10.95 21.16 -23.77
CA ILE A 178 -10.86 19.77 -23.31
C ILE A 178 -9.40 19.37 -23.12
N ALA A 179 -8.51 19.80 -24.03
CA ALA A 179 -7.08 19.58 -23.88
C ALA A 179 -6.55 20.22 -22.57
N GLU A 180 -6.95 21.45 -22.24
CA GLU A 180 -6.56 22.13 -21.01
C GLU A 180 -7.01 21.35 -19.75
N VAL A 181 -8.26 20.87 -19.72
CA VAL A 181 -8.75 20.01 -18.64
C VAL A 181 -7.97 18.71 -18.55
N ILE A 182 -7.66 18.08 -19.68
CA ILE A 182 -6.86 16.85 -19.73
C ILE A 182 -5.44 17.10 -19.23
N THR A 183 -4.84 18.26 -19.49
CA THR A 183 -3.51 18.59 -18.95
C THR A 183 -3.47 18.71 -17.43
N LEU A 184 -4.59 19.03 -16.78
CA LEU A 184 -4.71 19.00 -15.32
C LEU A 184 -4.81 17.57 -14.77
N LEU A 185 -5.35 16.64 -15.56
CA LEU A 185 -5.53 15.24 -15.16
C LEU A 185 -4.32 14.37 -15.45
N ILE A 186 -3.52 14.71 -16.45
CA ILE A 186 -2.32 13.96 -16.86
C ILE A 186 -1.07 14.73 -16.41
N PRO A 187 -0.31 14.22 -15.44
CA PRO A 187 0.97 14.80 -15.07
C PRO A 187 1.87 14.90 -16.31
N TYR A 188 2.49 16.07 -16.51
CA TYR A 188 3.45 16.33 -17.60
C TYR A 188 2.89 16.38 -19.01
N SER A 189 1.56 16.40 -19.18
CA SER A 189 0.98 16.72 -20.48
C SER A 189 1.34 18.16 -20.89
N PRO A 190 1.81 18.41 -22.11
CA PRO A 190 2.15 19.75 -22.58
C PRO A 190 0.89 20.62 -22.64
N ALA A 191 1.00 21.85 -22.14
CA ALA A 191 -0.08 22.81 -22.24
C ALA A 191 -0.43 23.06 -23.71
N PRO A 192 -1.72 23.04 -24.09
CA PRO A 192 -2.11 23.37 -25.44
C PRO A 192 -1.64 24.79 -25.78
N ALA A 193 -0.91 24.95 -26.89
CA ALA A 193 -0.41 26.25 -27.31
C ALA A 193 -1.58 27.11 -27.84
N ARG A 194 -1.86 28.25 -27.20
CA ARG A 194 -2.86 29.20 -27.72
C ARG A 194 -2.34 29.83 -29.02
N GLY A 195 -2.86 29.36 -30.16
CA GLY A 195 -2.74 30.05 -31.45
C GLY A 195 -1.42 29.85 -32.22
N VAL A 196 -0.52 28.97 -31.78
CA VAL A 196 0.77 28.77 -32.47
C VAL A 196 1.07 27.27 -32.61
N GLY A 197 0.60 26.68 -33.72
CA GLY A 197 1.01 25.35 -34.17
C GLY A 197 0.76 24.18 -33.20
N LYS A 198 1.17 22.99 -33.62
CA LYS A 198 1.09 21.78 -32.78
C LYS A 198 1.92 21.97 -31.50
N SER A 199 1.33 21.65 -30.34
CA SER A 199 2.04 21.61 -29.06
C SER A 199 3.26 20.68 -29.20
N GLN A 200 4.47 21.25 -29.17
CA GLN A 200 5.70 20.45 -29.24
C GLN A 200 5.99 19.82 -27.87
N VAL A 201 5.91 18.49 -27.82
CA VAL A 201 6.40 17.72 -26.67
C VAL A 201 7.91 17.82 -26.64
N THR A 202 8.47 18.35 -25.55
CA THR A 202 9.92 18.27 -25.35
C THR A 202 10.32 16.81 -25.12
N ALA A 203 11.52 16.40 -25.56
CA ALA A 203 12.02 15.05 -25.31
C ALA A 203 11.92 14.65 -23.81
N ARG A 204 12.17 15.61 -22.91
CA ARG A 204 12.04 15.41 -21.46
C ARG A 204 10.60 15.13 -21.01
N GLN A 205 9.61 15.82 -21.58
CA GLN A 205 8.20 15.53 -21.27
C GLN A 205 7.80 14.14 -21.76
N ALA A 206 8.20 13.77 -22.99
CA ALA A 206 7.95 12.42 -23.51
C ALA A 206 8.54 11.35 -22.59
N GLU A 207 9.80 11.51 -22.16
CA GLU A 207 10.44 10.60 -21.20
C GLU A 207 9.70 10.53 -19.85
N LEU A 208 9.23 11.67 -19.32
CA LEU A 208 8.50 11.70 -18.04
C LEU A 208 7.15 11.00 -18.14
N ILE A 209 6.46 11.11 -19.27
CA ILE A 209 5.16 10.45 -19.48
C ILE A 209 5.33 8.92 -19.55
N PHE A 210 6.42 8.44 -20.15
CA PHE A 210 6.75 7.02 -20.21
C PHE A 210 7.57 6.53 -19.03
N GLN A 211 7.88 7.39 -18.06
CA GLN A 211 8.67 7.00 -16.90
C GLN A 211 7.87 5.97 -16.08
N PRO A 212 8.45 4.80 -15.76
CA PRO A 212 7.79 3.81 -14.91
C PRO A 212 7.45 4.43 -13.55
N ARG A 213 6.33 3.98 -12.95
CA ARG A 213 5.85 4.52 -11.69
C ARG A 213 6.87 4.32 -10.58
N GLU A 214 6.83 5.21 -9.61
CA GLU A 214 7.45 5.04 -8.31
C GLU A 214 6.78 3.89 -7.53
N LEU A 215 7.59 3.16 -6.77
CA LEU A 215 7.07 2.13 -5.86
C LEU A 215 6.27 2.83 -4.77
N SER A 216 5.02 2.43 -4.55
CA SER A 216 4.16 3.11 -3.58
C SER A 216 4.26 2.42 -2.22
N LEU A 217 5.42 2.62 -1.58
CA LEU A 217 5.77 1.94 -0.34
C LEU A 217 4.68 2.05 0.73
N ALA A 218 4.05 3.22 0.88
CA ALA A 218 3.01 3.41 1.87
C ALA A 218 1.82 2.46 1.72
N TRP A 219 1.36 2.21 0.49
CA TRP A 219 0.24 1.31 0.25
C TRP A 219 0.64 -0.16 0.33
N ASP A 220 1.83 -0.48 -0.16
CA ASP A 220 2.35 -1.84 -0.11
C ASP A 220 2.57 -2.25 1.35
N TYR A 221 3.27 -1.44 2.15
CA TYR A 221 3.44 -1.66 3.59
C TYR A 221 2.12 -1.67 4.35
N ALA A 222 1.21 -0.75 4.08
CA ALA A 222 -0.10 -0.78 4.73
C ALA A 222 -0.83 -2.10 4.45
N SER A 223 -0.80 -2.58 3.20
CA SER A 223 -1.42 -3.85 2.83
C SER A 223 -0.74 -5.04 3.53
N TYR A 224 0.59 -5.01 3.65
CA TYR A 224 1.35 -6.02 4.38
C TYR A 224 1.01 -6.08 5.85
N ILE A 225 0.72 -4.96 6.51
CA ILE A 225 0.41 -4.97 7.94
C ILE A 225 -1.07 -5.26 8.17
N VAL A 226 -1.95 -4.58 7.44
CA VAL A 226 -3.39 -4.60 7.67
C VAL A 226 -3.98 -5.95 7.25
N MET A 227 -3.62 -6.51 6.10
CA MET A 227 -4.24 -7.76 5.62
C MET A 227 -3.98 -8.94 6.56
N PRO A 228 -2.75 -9.23 7.00
CA PRO A 228 -2.52 -10.25 8.03
C PRO A 228 -3.24 -9.93 9.33
N THR A 229 -3.23 -8.69 9.81
CA THR A 229 -3.90 -8.33 11.06
C THR A 229 -5.40 -8.64 11.01
N VAL A 230 -6.02 -8.33 9.89
CA VAL A 230 -7.45 -8.54 9.62
C VAL A 230 -7.76 -10.00 9.42
N SER A 231 -6.90 -10.74 8.71
CA SER A 231 -6.99 -12.19 8.65
C SER A 231 -6.84 -12.83 10.02
N MET A 232 -5.98 -12.31 10.92
CA MET A 232 -5.88 -12.80 12.29
C MET A 232 -7.12 -12.44 13.14
N ALA A 233 -7.92 -11.45 12.75
CA ALA A 233 -9.17 -11.14 13.46
C ALA A 233 -10.20 -12.29 13.36
N SER A 234 -10.06 -13.19 12.39
CA SER A 234 -10.89 -14.40 12.31
C SER A 234 -10.66 -15.33 13.50
N LEU A 235 -9.47 -15.24 14.13
CA LEU A 235 -9.11 -16.08 15.24
C LEU A 235 -9.97 -15.80 16.46
N PHE A 236 -10.71 -14.69 16.50
CA PHE A 236 -11.62 -14.35 17.58
C PHE A 236 -13.01 -14.98 17.40
N VAL A 237 -13.33 -15.52 16.23
CA VAL A 237 -14.65 -16.09 15.94
C VAL A 237 -14.59 -17.60 15.95
N LEU A 238 -15.57 -18.24 16.58
CA LEU A 238 -15.66 -19.69 16.61
C LEU A 238 -15.96 -20.23 15.21
N SER A 239 -15.06 -21.04 14.64
CA SER A 239 -15.25 -21.63 13.32
C SER A 239 -14.54 -22.98 13.18
N PRO A 240 -15.19 -24.01 12.59
CA PRO A 240 -14.50 -25.25 12.22
C PRO A 240 -13.47 -25.03 11.10
N GLY A 241 -13.57 -23.93 10.35
CA GLY A 241 -12.70 -23.59 9.22
C GLY A 241 -11.51 -22.72 9.58
N MET A 242 -11.30 -22.36 10.86
CA MET A 242 -10.29 -21.38 11.27
C MET A 242 -8.86 -21.77 10.82
N GLY A 243 -8.56 -23.07 10.81
CA GLY A 243 -7.27 -23.58 10.34
C GLY A 243 -6.97 -23.29 8.86
N LYS A 244 -8.00 -23.08 8.02
CA LYS A 244 -7.83 -22.80 6.57
C LYS A 244 -7.20 -21.43 6.29
N ILE A 245 -7.20 -20.53 7.28
CA ILE A 245 -6.73 -19.16 7.15
C ILE A 245 -5.21 -19.14 7.04
N PHE A 246 -4.52 -20.00 7.78
CA PHE A 246 -3.05 -20.11 7.74
C PHE A 246 -2.48 -20.53 6.38
N PRO A 247 -2.93 -21.62 5.72
CA PRO A 247 -2.44 -21.96 4.38
C PRO A 247 -2.78 -20.91 3.34
N VAL A 248 -3.93 -20.21 3.46
CA VAL A 248 -4.25 -19.11 2.54
C VAL A 248 -3.33 -17.90 2.76
N MET A 249 -3.04 -17.54 4.02
CA MET A 249 -2.07 -16.50 4.35
C MET A 249 -0.65 -16.85 3.86
N LEU A 250 -0.27 -18.13 3.94
CA LEU A 250 0.99 -18.61 3.38
C LEU A 250 1.02 -18.49 1.86
N ALA A 251 -0.05 -18.93 1.18
CA ALA A 251 -0.18 -18.79 -0.27
C ALA A 251 -0.14 -17.32 -0.71
N TRP A 252 -0.81 -16.44 0.02
CA TRP A 252 -0.77 -15.00 -0.21
C TRP A 252 0.63 -14.43 -0.02
N THR A 253 1.34 -14.82 1.05
CA THR A 253 2.72 -14.38 1.29
C THR A 253 3.65 -14.81 0.15
N ALA A 254 3.55 -16.07 -0.29
CA ALA A 254 4.32 -16.59 -1.41
C ALA A 254 3.98 -15.86 -2.73
N PHE A 255 2.70 -15.61 -2.98
CA PHE A 255 2.23 -14.82 -4.12
C PHE A 255 2.79 -13.40 -4.08
N MET A 256 2.69 -12.70 -2.93
CA MET A 256 3.20 -11.34 -2.77
C MET A 256 4.71 -11.27 -3.00
N TYR A 257 5.47 -12.25 -2.49
CA TYR A 257 6.90 -12.37 -2.75
C TYR A 257 7.19 -12.51 -4.24
N ALA A 258 6.53 -13.45 -4.93
CA ALA A 258 6.71 -13.67 -6.37
C ALA A 258 6.32 -12.43 -7.18
N PHE A 259 5.17 -11.82 -6.86
CA PHE A 259 4.69 -10.63 -7.53
C PHE A 259 5.68 -9.45 -7.38
N HIS A 260 6.22 -9.24 -6.18
CA HIS A 260 7.21 -8.19 -5.97
C HIS A 260 8.52 -8.47 -6.70
N ARG A 261 9.00 -9.71 -6.60
CA ARG A 261 10.25 -10.14 -7.20
C ARG A 261 10.23 -10.08 -8.73
N PHE A 262 9.14 -10.51 -9.35
CA PHE A 262 9.08 -10.72 -10.80
C PHE A 262 8.30 -9.65 -11.56
N VAL A 263 7.29 -9.02 -10.94
CA VAL A 263 6.43 -8.03 -11.62
C VAL A 263 6.82 -6.62 -11.20
N ILE A 264 6.68 -6.27 -9.92
CA ILE A 264 6.88 -4.90 -9.43
C ILE A 264 8.26 -4.37 -9.78
N LEU A 265 9.33 -5.11 -9.48
CA LEU A 265 10.70 -4.68 -9.77
C LEU A 265 10.97 -4.41 -11.25
N ARG A 266 10.16 -4.94 -12.17
CA ARG A 266 10.29 -4.70 -13.62
C ARG A 266 9.51 -3.48 -14.11
N ILE A 267 8.41 -3.15 -13.44
CA ILE A 267 7.48 -2.09 -13.87
C ILE A 267 7.62 -0.79 -13.07
N THR A 268 8.41 -0.80 -11.99
CA THR A 268 8.66 0.40 -11.18
C THR A 268 10.07 0.93 -11.40
N LYS A 269 10.24 2.24 -11.39
CA LYS A 269 11.57 2.84 -11.44
C LYS A 269 12.29 2.63 -10.11
N LYS A 270 13.60 2.38 -10.19
CA LYS A 270 14.43 2.26 -8.98
C LYS A 270 14.39 3.59 -8.22
N GLN A 271 14.01 3.53 -6.95
CA GLN A 271 14.12 4.64 -6.02
C GLN A 271 15.01 4.24 -4.86
N MET A 272 15.91 5.15 -4.49
CA MET A 272 16.78 4.97 -3.34
C MET A 272 15.98 5.26 -2.07
N TYR A 273 15.30 4.24 -1.56
CA TYR A 273 14.66 4.27 -0.25
C TYR A 273 15.65 3.82 0.82
N ALA A 274 16.76 4.53 0.96
CA ALA A 274 17.86 4.15 1.85
C ALA A 274 17.64 4.69 3.28
N SER A 275 16.41 4.60 3.81
CA SER A 275 16.12 5.05 5.17
C SER A 275 16.02 3.89 6.14
N GLU A 276 16.93 3.85 7.10
CA GLU A 276 16.89 2.89 8.20
C GLU A 276 15.59 3.03 9.02
N ASN A 277 15.11 4.26 9.21
CA ASN A 277 13.88 4.56 9.94
C ASN A 277 12.65 3.89 9.32
N LEU A 278 12.58 3.84 7.99
CA LEU A 278 11.46 3.22 7.30
C LEU A 278 11.44 1.70 7.50
N THR A 279 12.60 1.07 7.33
CA THR A 279 12.76 -0.38 7.55
C THR A 279 12.45 -0.74 9.00
N ILE A 280 13.03 0.01 9.96
CA ILE A 280 12.75 -0.12 11.39
C ILE A 280 11.24 0.03 11.65
N GLY A 281 10.62 1.08 11.12
CA GLY A 281 9.19 1.34 11.28
C GLY A 281 8.32 0.21 10.78
N ALA A 282 8.61 -0.31 9.58
CA ALA A 282 7.88 -1.42 8.99
C ALA A 282 8.03 -2.71 9.82
N GLU A 283 9.24 -3.01 10.32
CA GLU A 283 9.47 -4.12 11.24
C GLU A 283 8.68 -3.94 12.54
N PHE A 284 8.68 -2.76 13.14
CA PHE A 284 7.88 -2.44 14.33
C PHE A 284 6.38 -2.65 14.08
N LEU A 285 5.86 -2.19 12.94
CA LEU A 285 4.45 -2.38 12.57
C LEU A 285 4.08 -3.85 12.40
N TRP A 286 5.01 -4.72 12.00
CA TRP A 286 4.78 -6.17 11.92
C TRP A 286 4.51 -6.82 13.27
N GLY A 287 4.83 -6.12 14.38
CA GLY A 287 4.40 -6.52 15.71
C GLY A 287 2.87 -6.56 15.88
N ILE A 288 2.11 -5.79 15.09
CA ILE A 288 0.64 -5.72 15.19
C ILE A 288 -0.04 -7.06 14.84
N PRO A 289 0.18 -7.67 13.65
CA PRO A 289 -0.42 -8.97 13.34
C PRO A 289 0.05 -10.07 14.31
N LEU A 290 1.30 -10.05 14.77
CA LEU A 290 1.81 -11.01 15.76
C LEU A 290 1.13 -10.85 17.12
N ALA A 291 0.97 -9.61 17.60
CA ALA A 291 0.26 -9.30 18.83
C ALA A 291 -1.22 -9.70 18.74
N SER A 292 -1.83 -9.65 17.56
CA SER A 292 -3.21 -10.09 17.33
C SER A 292 -3.39 -11.59 17.59
N VAL A 293 -2.40 -12.43 17.26
CA VAL A 293 -2.40 -13.85 17.60
C VAL A 293 -2.33 -14.06 19.11
N ALA A 294 -1.46 -13.31 19.80
CA ALA A 294 -1.36 -13.37 21.26
C ALA A 294 -2.65 -12.89 21.95
N MET A 295 -3.28 -11.85 21.41
CA MET A 295 -4.59 -11.37 21.86
C MET A 295 -5.67 -12.44 21.66
N ALA A 296 -5.71 -13.12 20.52
CA ALA A 296 -6.66 -14.21 20.27
C ALA A 296 -6.47 -15.37 21.27
N TRP A 297 -5.22 -15.74 21.56
CA TRP A 297 -4.92 -16.75 22.59
C TRP A 297 -5.47 -16.34 23.97
N ALA A 298 -5.21 -15.11 24.41
CA ALA A 298 -5.71 -14.60 25.68
C ALA A 298 -7.25 -14.50 25.70
N PHE A 299 -7.85 -14.11 24.59
CA PHE A 299 -9.31 -14.05 24.40
C PHE A 299 -9.98 -15.42 24.57
N TRP A 300 -9.44 -16.47 23.95
CA TRP A 300 -9.96 -17.83 24.16
C TRP A 300 -9.74 -18.34 25.58
N GLY A 301 -8.60 -18.01 26.19
CA GLY A 301 -8.36 -18.30 27.62
C GLY A 301 -9.40 -17.65 28.54
N PHE A 302 -9.77 -16.40 28.25
CA PHE A 302 -10.86 -15.70 28.93
C PHE A 302 -12.21 -16.38 28.69
N ARG A 303 -12.57 -16.72 27.43
CA ARG A 303 -13.84 -17.40 27.12
C ARG A 303 -13.96 -18.79 27.77
N LEU A 304 -12.85 -19.47 28.01
CA LEU A 304 -12.81 -20.75 28.72
C LEU A 304 -12.86 -20.60 30.26
N GLY A 305 -13.01 -19.38 30.80
CA GLY A 305 -13.01 -19.12 32.24
C GLY A 305 -11.64 -19.26 32.92
N ARG A 306 -10.55 -19.38 32.15
CA ARG A 306 -9.18 -19.56 32.65
C ARG A 306 -8.36 -18.27 32.69
N GLY A 307 -8.95 -17.14 32.29
CA GLY A 307 -8.29 -15.85 32.18
C GLY A 307 -9.18 -14.69 32.58
N SER A 308 -8.64 -13.48 32.50
CA SER A 308 -9.38 -12.24 32.77
C SER A 308 -9.50 -11.39 31.52
N LEU A 309 -10.54 -10.55 31.44
CA LEU A 309 -10.69 -9.58 30.36
C LEU A 309 -9.48 -8.62 30.28
N ARG A 310 -8.86 -8.29 31.42
CA ARG A 310 -7.62 -7.51 31.45
C ARG A 310 -6.49 -8.21 30.69
N GLY A 311 -6.39 -9.53 30.85
CA GLY A 311 -5.41 -10.37 30.13
C GLY A 311 -5.51 -10.25 28.62
N VAL A 312 -6.73 -10.11 28.07
CA VAL A 312 -6.97 -9.95 26.63
C VAL A 312 -6.25 -8.70 26.09
N PHE A 313 -6.16 -7.63 26.88
CA PHE A 313 -5.49 -6.39 26.48
C PHE A 313 -4.01 -6.32 26.90
N THR A 314 -3.61 -6.95 28.01
CA THR A 314 -2.22 -6.88 28.49
C THR A 314 -1.30 -7.85 27.76
N VAL A 315 -1.76 -9.06 27.44
CA VAL A 315 -0.96 -10.07 26.72
C VAL A 315 -0.43 -9.57 25.36
N PRO A 316 -1.24 -8.95 24.47
CA PRO A 316 -0.72 -8.42 23.21
C PRO A 316 0.30 -7.28 23.40
N LEU A 317 0.14 -6.44 24.43
CA LEU A 317 1.14 -5.42 24.76
C LEU A 317 2.46 -6.06 25.17
N MET A 318 2.42 -7.10 26.01
CA MET A 318 3.61 -7.86 26.40
C MET A 318 4.25 -8.58 25.20
N ALA A 319 3.45 -9.15 24.30
CA ALA A 319 3.94 -9.78 23.07
C ALA A 319 4.61 -8.76 22.15
N MET A 320 4.05 -7.56 22.02
CA MET A 320 4.61 -6.46 21.25
C MET A 320 5.93 -5.96 21.87
N LEU A 321 5.98 -5.79 23.19
CA LEU A 321 7.22 -5.46 23.91
C LEU A 321 8.30 -6.53 23.75
N PHE A 322 7.92 -7.81 23.84
CA PHE A 322 8.85 -8.94 23.64
C PHE A 322 9.39 -8.96 22.21
N TYR A 323 8.52 -8.78 21.22
CA TYR A 323 8.91 -8.70 19.81
C TYR A 323 9.87 -7.53 19.56
N PHE A 324 9.60 -6.36 20.14
CA PHE A 324 10.46 -5.18 20.03
C PHE A 324 11.80 -5.37 20.72
N GLY A 325 11.79 -5.91 21.93
CA GLY A 325 13.01 -6.32 22.63
C GLY A 325 13.83 -7.30 21.80
N GLY A 326 13.17 -8.25 21.14
CA GLY A 326 13.78 -9.20 20.21
C GLY A 326 14.43 -8.54 19.00
N ILE A 327 13.74 -7.61 18.31
CA ILE A 327 14.34 -6.85 17.20
C ILE A 327 15.56 -6.06 17.67
N VAL A 328 15.44 -5.33 18.77
CA VAL A 328 16.54 -4.52 19.32
C VAL A 328 17.73 -5.41 19.69
N LEU A 329 17.46 -6.53 20.37
CA LEU A 329 18.49 -7.50 20.75
C LEU A 329 19.16 -8.13 19.53
N ILE A 330 18.40 -8.58 18.54
CA ILE A 330 18.94 -9.13 17.29
C ILE A 330 19.80 -8.07 16.62
N LYS A 331 19.36 -6.83 16.48
CA LYS A 331 20.18 -5.76 15.88
C LYS A 331 21.47 -5.49 16.66
N ALA A 332 21.39 -5.46 17.99
CA ALA A 332 22.54 -5.28 18.86
C ALA A 332 23.55 -6.45 18.78
N LEU A 333 23.06 -7.69 18.76
CA LEU A 333 23.87 -8.91 18.72
C LEU A 333 24.45 -9.17 17.34
N THR A 334 23.62 -9.01 16.31
CA THR A 334 24.04 -9.33 14.95
C THR A 334 25.13 -8.37 14.52
N LYS A 335 25.33 -7.22 15.24
CA LYS A 335 26.25 -6.11 14.89
C LYS A 335 26.50 -6.19 13.41
N VAL A 336 25.40 -6.19 12.63
CA VAL A 336 25.54 -6.22 11.19
C VAL A 336 26.19 -4.88 11.02
N ARG A 337 27.52 -4.89 10.89
CA ARG A 337 28.21 -4.08 9.94
C ARG A 337 27.39 -4.39 8.70
N ILE A 338 26.29 -3.62 8.53
CA ILE A 338 25.90 -3.12 7.24
C ILE A 338 27.27 -2.70 6.78
N SER A 339 27.88 -3.53 5.93
CA SER A 339 29.16 -3.17 5.40
C SER A 339 28.74 -1.93 4.64
N TRP A 340 28.91 -0.76 5.28
CA TRP A 340 29.16 0.49 4.62
C TRP A 340 30.09 0.03 3.51
N GLU A 341 29.54 0.02 2.29
CA GLU A 341 30.13 -0.63 1.14
C GLU A 341 31.62 -0.39 1.26
N THR A 342 32.42 -1.46 1.50
CA THR A 342 33.83 -1.30 1.89
C THR A 342 34.43 -0.27 0.97
N ASP A 343 34.92 0.87 1.48
CA ASP A 343 35.28 2.02 0.64
C ASP A 343 36.13 1.53 -0.53
N VAL A 344 35.47 1.44 -1.68
CA VAL A 344 36.09 0.91 -2.89
C VAL A 344 36.69 2.13 -3.56
N ASP A 345 37.94 2.02 -3.99
CA ASP A 345 38.58 3.06 -4.78
C ASP A 345 37.63 3.56 -5.89
N TYR A 346 37.49 4.87 -6.01
CA TYR A 346 36.53 5.53 -6.89
C TYR A 346 36.62 4.99 -8.31
N TRP A 347 37.84 4.78 -8.81
CA TRP A 347 38.07 4.29 -10.17
C TRP A 347 37.64 2.84 -10.38
N ARG A 348 37.56 2.04 -9.32
CA ARG A 348 37.01 0.68 -9.39
C ARG A 348 35.48 0.71 -9.42
N VAL A 349 34.84 1.65 -8.73
CA VAL A 349 33.38 1.88 -8.79
C VAL A 349 32.98 2.48 -10.15
N ALA A 350 33.65 3.55 -10.57
CA ALA A 350 33.41 4.24 -11.84
C ALA A 350 33.64 3.34 -13.07
N ARG A 351 34.47 2.29 -12.96
CA ARG A 351 34.63 1.28 -14.03
C ARG A 351 33.51 0.23 -14.05
N ARG A 352 32.87 -0.03 -12.92
CA ARG A 352 31.77 -1.02 -12.80
C ARG A 352 30.41 -0.42 -13.09
N HIS A 353 30.27 0.89 -12.89
CA HIS A 353 29.01 1.60 -13.02
C HIS A 353 29.08 2.63 -14.14
N ARG A 354 27.97 2.80 -14.86
CA ARG A 354 27.82 3.88 -15.86
C ARG A 354 27.73 5.27 -15.22
N PHE A 355 27.67 5.33 -13.89
CA PHE A 355 27.67 6.57 -13.11
C PHE A 355 28.97 6.78 -12.36
N SER A 356 29.34 8.04 -12.21
CA SER A 356 30.55 8.54 -11.59
C SER A 356 30.24 9.88 -10.92
N TRP A 357 31.11 10.37 -10.05
CA TRP A 357 30.92 11.69 -9.43
C TRP A 357 30.84 12.79 -10.51
N PHE A 358 31.61 12.65 -11.58
CA PHE A 358 31.70 13.64 -12.66
C PHE A 358 30.41 13.77 -13.47
N ASN A 359 29.68 12.67 -13.70
CA ASN A 359 28.41 12.70 -14.44
C ASN A 359 27.18 12.82 -13.55
N CYS A 360 27.28 12.53 -12.25
CA CYS A 360 26.21 12.80 -11.28
C CYS A 360 26.25 14.22 -10.71
N ASN A 361 27.39 14.92 -10.77
CA ASN A 361 27.51 16.29 -10.26
C ASN A 361 27.01 17.31 -11.31
N PRO A 362 25.87 17.99 -11.08
CA PRO A 362 25.30 18.91 -12.07
C PRO A 362 26.20 20.12 -12.33
N ILE A 363 26.96 20.60 -11.34
CA ILE A 363 27.90 21.71 -11.52
C ILE A 363 29.05 21.28 -12.43
N HIS A 364 29.57 20.06 -12.23
CA HIS A 364 30.64 19.53 -13.06
C HIS A 364 30.18 19.33 -14.51
N VAL A 365 29.01 18.74 -14.71
CA VAL A 365 28.37 18.59 -16.02
C VAL A 365 28.21 19.94 -16.72
N LEU A 366 27.61 20.93 -16.05
CA LEU A 366 27.41 22.26 -16.62
C LEU A 366 28.74 22.93 -16.98
N LYS A 367 29.74 22.88 -16.11
CA LYS A 367 31.05 23.46 -16.41
C LYS A 367 31.75 22.76 -17.58
N SER A 368 31.58 21.44 -17.73
CA SER A 368 32.13 20.72 -18.89
C SER A 368 31.51 21.15 -20.23
N VAL A 369 30.25 21.61 -20.22
CA VAL A 369 29.54 22.11 -21.40
C VAL A 369 29.91 23.57 -21.70
N TYR A 370 29.90 24.44 -20.68
CA TYR A 370 30.02 25.89 -20.86
C TYR A 370 31.44 26.44 -20.68
N SER A 371 32.38 25.65 -20.15
CA SER A 371 33.77 26.07 -19.93
C SER A 371 34.78 24.96 -20.23
N PRO A 372 34.83 24.45 -21.49
CA PRO A 372 35.74 23.37 -21.87
C PRO A 372 37.22 23.74 -21.69
N ALA A 373 37.56 25.03 -21.75
CA ALA A 373 38.90 25.54 -21.48
C ALA A 373 39.41 25.16 -20.08
N SER A 374 38.54 25.12 -19.07
CA SER A 374 38.90 24.73 -17.70
C SER A 374 39.08 23.21 -17.52
N PHE A 375 38.72 22.41 -18.52
CA PHE A 375 38.75 20.94 -18.48
C PHE A 375 39.80 20.29 -19.40
N GLY A 376 40.67 21.10 -20.02
CA GLY A 376 41.71 20.60 -20.93
C GLY A 376 41.60 21.09 -22.37
N GLY A 377 40.68 22.04 -22.65
CA GLY A 377 40.59 22.72 -23.94
C GLY A 377 39.38 22.32 -24.79
N PRO A 378 39.27 22.87 -26.02
CA PRO A 378 38.08 22.75 -26.87
C PRO A 378 37.80 21.33 -27.38
N HIS A 379 38.75 20.40 -27.25
CA HIS A 379 38.59 19.00 -27.68
C HIS A 379 38.01 18.09 -26.59
N VAL A 380 37.76 18.61 -25.39
CA VAL A 380 37.19 17.82 -24.29
C VAL A 380 35.70 17.63 -24.52
N LYS A 381 35.29 16.38 -24.69
CA LYS A 381 33.87 16.03 -24.83
C LYS A 381 33.13 16.39 -23.54
N ALA A 382 32.02 17.11 -23.67
CA ALA A 382 31.16 17.43 -22.54
C ALA A 382 30.71 16.16 -21.83
N VAL A 383 30.70 16.19 -20.50
CA VAL A 383 30.29 15.04 -19.70
C VAL A 383 28.77 14.92 -19.77
N THR A 384 28.26 13.81 -20.27
CA THR A 384 26.82 13.53 -20.30
C THR A 384 26.31 13.29 -18.87
N PRO A 385 25.28 14.01 -18.38
CA PRO A 385 24.74 13.82 -17.04
C PRO A 385 24.08 12.46 -16.87
N PHE A 386 24.46 11.72 -15.83
CA PHE A 386 23.88 10.42 -15.51
C PHE A 386 22.49 10.52 -14.91
N PHE A 387 21.59 9.73 -15.47
CA PHE A 387 20.25 9.50 -14.93
C PHE A 387 19.99 7.99 -14.91
N PHE A 388 19.59 7.47 -13.74
CA PHE A 388 19.12 6.08 -13.64
C PHE A 388 17.96 5.84 -14.60
N GLY A 389 18.00 4.72 -15.33
CA GLY A 389 17.02 4.38 -16.36
C GLY A 389 17.27 5.03 -17.72
N LYS A 390 18.32 5.85 -17.85
CA LYS A 390 18.78 6.43 -19.13
C LYS A 390 20.15 5.93 -19.54
N GLU A 391 20.51 4.74 -19.11
CA GLU A 391 21.79 4.12 -19.41
C GLU A 391 22.03 3.96 -20.91
N TYR A 392 20.96 3.89 -21.71
CA TYR A 392 20.98 3.85 -23.17
C TYR A 392 21.48 5.15 -23.81
N LEU A 393 21.43 6.30 -23.12
CA LEU A 393 22.00 7.57 -23.62
C LEU A 393 23.53 7.60 -23.55
N PHE A 394 24.14 6.61 -22.89
CA PHE A 394 25.60 6.46 -22.74
C PHE A 394 26.18 5.39 -23.66
N GLU A 395 25.33 4.67 -24.39
CA GLU A 395 25.78 3.74 -25.42
C GLU A 395 26.08 4.55 -26.68
N GLU A 396 27.33 4.99 -26.80
CA GLU A 396 27.89 5.07 -28.15
C GLU A 396 28.18 3.64 -28.62
N PRO A 397 27.81 3.28 -29.86
CA PRO A 397 28.21 2.01 -30.46
C PRO A 397 29.73 1.84 -30.55
#